data_AF-A0AAX3ST97-F1
#
_entry.id   AF-A0AAX3ST97-F1
#
_cell.length_a   1.000
_cell.length_b   1.000
_cell.length_c   1.000
_cell.angle_alpha   90.00
_cell.angle_beta   90.00
_cell.angle_gamma   90.00
#
_symmetry.space_group_name_H-M   'P 1'
#
loop_
_entity.id
_entity.type
_entity.pdbx_description
1 polymer ?
#
loop_
_entity_poly.entity_id
_entity_poly.type
_entity_poly.pdbx_seq_one_letter_code
_entity_poly.pdbx_strand_id
1 'polypeptide(L)'
;MPPLALKGNDVKTVNPFDTKIEVQKSMPHSVRDAAIELTDTLDLCWAAAQAVFEKKATPEHALALLPMFMERADAKRQQQLAEIRKETVPEFEPEQVRVAPARRRGSGKAR
;
A
#
# COMPACT_ATOMS: atom_id res chain seq x y z
N MET A 1 23.84 -13.50 -65.91
CA MET A 1 23.33 -12.88 -64.66
C MET A 1 23.63 -13.85 -63.52
N PRO A 2 24.50 -13.52 -62.55
CA PRO A 2 24.69 -14.37 -61.38
C PRO A 2 23.45 -14.29 -60.47
N PRO A 3 23.13 -15.34 -59.68
CA PRO A 3 21.99 -15.29 -58.78
C PRO A 3 22.30 -14.34 -57.61
N LEU A 4 21.35 -13.45 -57.32
CA LEU A 4 21.37 -12.57 -56.16
C LEU A 4 21.25 -13.44 -54.90
N ALA A 5 22.35 -13.55 -54.15
CA ALA A 5 22.32 -14.11 -52.81
C ALA A 5 21.38 -13.25 -51.94
N LEU A 6 20.25 -13.84 -51.55
CA LEU A 6 19.39 -13.27 -50.51
C LEU A 6 20.20 -13.25 -49.21
N LYS A 7 20.73 -12.06 -48.86
CA LYS A 7 21.27 -11.80 -47.53
C LYS A 7 20.19 -12.20 -46.52
N GLY A 8 20.54 -13.09 -45.61
CA GLY A 8 19.68 -13.52 -44.52
C GLY A 8 19.11 -12.29 -43.84
N ASN A 9 17.78 -12.20 -43.76
CA ASN A 9 17.12 -11.26 -42.89
C ASN A 9 17.49 -11.66 -41.45
N ASP A 10 18.38 -10.89 -40.83
CA ASP A 10 18.62 -10.93 -39.41
C ASP A 10 17.31 -10.61 -38.70
N VAL A 11 16.54 -11.63 -38.34
CA VAL A 11 15.45 -11.51 -37.38
C VAL A 11 16.12 -11.14 -36.07
N LYS A 12 16.25 -9.83 -35.79
CA LYS A 12 16.66 -9.34 -34.48
C LYS A 12 15.67 -9.90 -33.47
N THR A 13 16.08 -10.96 -32.78
CA THR A 13 15.39 -11.48 -31.61
C THR A 13 15.27 -10.33 -30.63
N VAL A 14 14.06 -9.79 -30.48
CA VAL A 14 13.77 -8.73 -29.52
C VAL A 14 14.03 -9.32 -28.15
N ASN A 15 15.08 -8.82 -27.50
CA ASN A 15 15.46 -9.27 -26.18
C ASN A 15 14.36 -8.80 -25.18
N PRO A 16 13.73 -9.70 -24.41
CA PRO A 16 12.68 -9.33 -23.46
C PRO A 16 13.17 -8.33 -22.40
N PHE A 17 14.47 -8.30 -22.09
CA PHE A 17 15.06 -7.32 -21.18
C PHE A 17 15.05 -5.90 -21.77
N ASP A 18 15.30 -5.76 -23.07
CA ASP A 18 15.31 -4.45 -23.73
C ASP A 18 13.89 -3.85 -23.76
N THR A 19 12.88 -4.69 -24.05
CA THR A 19 11.48 -4.31 -23.98
C THR A 19 11.06 -3.87 -22.58
N LYS A 20 11.48 -4.60 -21.54
CA LYS A 20 11.22 -4.23 -20.14
C LYS A 20 11.82 -2.86 -19.81
N ILE A 21 13.05 -2.60 -20.24
CA ILE A 21 13.75 -1.33 -19.99
C ILE A 21 13.04 -0.16 -20.69
N GLU A 22 12.60 -0.32 -21.94
CA GLU A 22 11.86 0.72 -22.66
C GLU A 22 10.50 1.04 -22.02
N VAL A 23 9.77 0.00 -21.59
CA VAL A 23 8.49 0.17 -20.88
C VAL A 23 8.72 0.87 -19.54
N GLN A 24 9.75 0.48 -18.79
CA GLN A 24 10.07 1.14 -17.52
C GLN A 24 10.46 2.62 -17.70
N LYS A 25 11.24 2.95 -18.73
CA LYS A 25 11.68 4.33 -19.03
C LYS A 25 10.53 5.29 -19.29
N SER A 26 9.48 4.82 -19.97
CA SER A 26 8.30 5.60 -20.32
C SER A 26 7.23 5.65 -19.22
N MET A 27 7.37 4.81 -18.19
CA MET A 27 6.39 4.67 -17.12
C MET A 27 6.54 5.78 -16.05
N PRO A 28 5.43 6.39 -15.59
CA PRO A 28 5.45 7.30 -14.45
C PRO A 28 6.02 6.62 -13.19
N HIS A 29 6.76 7.37 -12.37
CA HIS A 29 7.39 6.85 -11.15
C HIS A 29 6.40 6.13 -10.22
N SER A 30 5.23 6.73 -9.97
CA SER A 30 4.19 6.11 -9.14
C SER A 30 3.70 4.75 -9.66
N VAL A 31 3.59 4.60 -10.99
CA VAL A 31 3.19 3.33 -11.61
C VAL A 31 4.31 2.31 -11.52
N ARG A 32 5.56 2.76 -11.67
CA ARG A 32 6.74 1.89 -11.52
C ARG A 32 6.86 1.36 -10.10
N ASP A 33 6.70 2.22 -9.11
CA ASP A 33 6.79 1.85 -7.69
C ASP A 33 5.65 0.87 -7.34
N ALA A 34 4.42 1.16 -7.79
CA ALA A 34 3.29 0.23 -7.62
C ALA A 34 3.53 -1.13 -8.29
N ALA A 35 4.16 -1.16 -9.47
CA ALA A 35 4.47 -2.40 -10.16
C ALA A 35 5.54 -3.22 -9.42
N ILE A 36 6.52 -2.56 -8.80
CA ILE A 36 7.52 -3.21 -7.95
C ILE A 36 6.84 -3.81 -6.73
N GLU A 37 6.06 -3.03 -5.99
CA GLU A 37 5.32 -3.50 -4.81
C GLU A 37 4.40 -4.68 -5.14
N LEU A 38 3.69 -4.63 -6.27
CA LEU A 38 2.83 -5.71 -6.74
C LEU A 38 3.62 -6.98 -7.05
N THR A 39 4.76 -6.86 -7.74
CA THR A 39 5.58 -8.02 -8.14
C THR A 39 6.15 -8.70 -6.90
N ASP A 40 6.71 -7.94 -5.97
CA ASP A 40 7.25 -8.48 -4.71
C ASP A 40 6.15 -9.20 -3.89
N THR A 41 4.94 -8.63 -3.88
CA THR A 41 3.79 -9.25 -3.20
C THR A 41 3.39 -10.57 -3.86
N LEU A 42 3.37 -10.62 -5.20
CA LEU A 42 3.07 -11.85 -5.94
C LEU A 42 4.15 -12.92 -5.74
N ASP A 43 5.42 -12.53 -5.67
CA ASP A 43 6.53 -13.44 -5.39
C ASP A 43 6.40 -14.05 -3.99
N LEU A 44 5.98 -13.26 -2.99
CA LEU A 44 5.65 -13.77 -1.66
C LEU A 44 4.46 -14.73 -1.68
N CYS A 45 3.40 -14.41 -2.41
CA CYS A 45 2.24 -15.29 -2.55
C CYS A 45 2.62 -16.61 -3.24
N TRP A 46 3.50 -16.56 -4.23
CA TRP A 46 4.04 -17.73 -4.90
C TRP A 46 4.88 -18.60 -3.96
N ALA A 47 5.79 -18.00 -3.19
CA ALA A 47 6.57 -18.72 -2.19
C ALA A 47 5.69 -19.38 -1.12
N ALA A 48 4.64 -18.69 -0.67
CA ALA A 48 3.67 -19.24 0.28
C ALA A 48 2.89 -20.42 -0.31
N ALA A 49 2.43 -20.30 -1.56
CA ALA A 49 1.76 -21.40 -2.26
C ALA A 49 2.69 -22.61 -2.43
N GLN A 50 3.96 -22.38 -2.78
CA GLN A 50 4.97 -23.44 -2.88
C GLN A 50 5.24 -24.12 -1.54
N ALA A 51 5.27 -23.36 -0.44
CA ALA A 51 5.49 -23.93 0.89
C ALA A 51 4.36 -24.87 1.34
N VAL A 52 3.12 -24.61 0.92
CA VAL A 52 1.94 -25.40 1.34
C VAL A 52 1.66 -26.56 0.37
N PHE A 53 1.71 -26.29 -0.94
CA PHE A 53 1.31 -27.24 -1.97
C PHE A 53 2.48 -27.99 -2.60
N GLU A 54 3.73 -27.59 -2.28
CA GLU A 54 4.96 -28.17 -2.81
C GLU A 54 4.90 -28.32 -4.35
N LYS A 55 5.01 -29.55 -4.85
CA LYS A 55 4.99 -29.89 -6.27
C LYS A 55 3.63 -29.66 -6.95
N LYS A 56 2.57 -29.43 -6.18
CA LYS A 56 1.22 -29.15 -6.68
C LYS A 56 0.90 -27.65 -6.66
N ALA A 57 1.86 -26.79 -6.32
CA ALA A 57 1.66 -25.35 -6.37
C ALA A 57 1.38 -24.91 -7.82
N THR A 58 0.32 -24.13 -8.02
CA THR A 58 -0.03 -23.54 -9.30
C THR A 58 -0.14 -22.02 -9.13
N PRO A 59 0.02 -21.23 -10.21
CA PRO A 59 -0.11 -19.79 -10.13
C PRO A 59 -1.46 -19.33 -9.54
N GLU A 60 -2.52 -20.09 -9.77
CA GLU A 60 -3.86 -19.82 -9.24
C GLU A 60 -3.88 -19.87 -7.70
N HIS A 61 -3.09 -20.76 -7.07
CA HIS A 61 -2.95 -20.77 -5.61
C HIS A 61 -2.33 -19.48 -5.09
N ALA A 62 -1.32 -18.94 -5.77
CA ALA A 62 -0.69 -17.68 -5.39
C ALA A 62 -1.64 -16.49 -5.57
N LEU A 63 -2.35 -16.42 -6.69
CA LEU A 63 -3.34 -15.38 -6.95
C LEU A 63 -4.51 -15.42 -5.95
N ALA A 64 -4.91 -16.62 -5.50
CA ALA A 64 -5.94 -16.77 -4.48
C ALA A 64 -5.51 -16.25 -3.09
N LEU A 65 -4.20 -16.21 -2.80
CA LEU A 65 -3.67 -15.67 -1.55
C LEU A 65 -3.57 -14.14 -1.54
N LEU A 66 -3.47 -13.50 -2.71
CA LEU A 66 -3.27 -12.07 -2.83
C LEU A 66 -4.33 -11.23 -2.07
N PRO A 67 -5.65 -11.50 -2.18
CA PRO A 67 -6.67 -10.75 -1.45
C PRO A 67 -6.47 -10.83 0.07
N MET A 68 -6.12 -12.02 0.59
CA MET A 68 -5.93 -12.23 2.03
C MET A 68 -4.72 -11.43 2.55
N PHE A 69 -3.65 -11.35 1.76
CA PHE A 69 -2.48 -10.52 2.06
C PHE A 69 -2.84 -9.04 2.09
N MET A 70 -3.57 -8.56 1.08
CA MET A 70 -3.98 -7.15 0.98
C MET A 70 -4.90 -6.76 2.14
N GLU A 71 -5.92 -7.57 2.45
CA GLU A 71 -6.82 -7.34 3.58
C GLU A 71 -6.05 -7.23 4.91
N ARG A 72 -5.05 -8.10 5.12
CA ARG A 72 -4.25 -8.08 6.34
C ARG A 72 -3.31 -6.88 6.41
N ALA A 73 -2.72 -6.48 5.28
CA ALA A 73 -1.87 -5.30 5.17
C ALA A 73 -2.67 -4.02 5.46
N ASP A 74 -3.87 -3.90 4.89
CA ASP A 74 -4.76 -2.77 5.11
C ASP A 74 -5.22 -2.66 6.57
N ALA A 75 -5.62 -3.78 7.17
CA ALA A 75 -5.99 -3.82 8.58
C ALA A 75 -4.84 -3.34 9.49
N LYS A 76 -3.59 -3.77 9.20
CA LYS A 76 -2.41 -3.36 9.96
C LYS A 76 -2.10 -1.87 9.77
N ARG A 77 -2.24 -1.35 8.54
CA ARG A 77 -2.08 0.08 8.25
C ARG A 77 -3.10 0.91 9.01
N GLN A 78 -4.37 0.50 9.06
CA GLN A 78 -5.41 1.19 9.81
C GLN A 78 -5.14 1.21 11.32
N GLN A 79 -4.62 0.11 11.88
CA GLN A 79 -4.22 0.03 13.29
C GLN A 79 -3.11 1.04 13.62
N GLN A 80 -2.07 1.10 12.78
CA GLN A 80 -0.97 2.06 12.96
C GLN A 80 -1.46 3.52 12.92
N LEU A 81 -2.34 3.84 11.97
CA LEU A 81 -2.93 5.17 11.87
C LEU A 81 -3.79 5.52 13.10
N ALA A 82 -4.51 4.54 13.65
CA ALA A 82 -5.30 4.72 14.86
C ALA A 82 -4.42 4.96 16.10
N GLU A 83 -3.27 4.28 16.20
CA GLU A 83 -2.28 4.49 17.26
C GLU A 83 -1.68 5.89 17.20
N ILE A 84 -1.22 6.33 16.02
CA ILE A 84 -0.69 7.67 15.80
C ILE A 84 -1.73 8.73 16.18
N ARG A 85 -3.00 8.52 15.83
CA ARG A 85 -4.09 9.43 16.19
C ARG A 85 -4.30 9.54 17.71
N LYS A 86 -4.14 8.45 18.46
CA LYS A 86 -4.24 8.47 19.93
C LYS A 86 -3.08 9.23 20.57
N GLU A 87 -1.88 9.10 20.01
CA GLU A 87 -0.68 9.76 20.53
C GLU A 87 -0.65 11.27 20.24
N THR A 88 -1.31 11.69 19.16
CA THR A 88 -1.28 13.10 18.69
C THR A 88 -2.41 13.99 19.22
N VAL A 89 -3.45 13.41 19.84
CA VAL A 89 -4.54 14.20 20.44
C VAL A 89 -4.36 14.20 21.95
N PRO A 90 -3.88 15.29 22.58
CA PRO A 90 -3.91 15.40 24.03
C PRO A 90 -5.37 15.33 24.48
N GLU A 91 -5.65 14.44 25.43
CA GLU A 91 -6.95 14.30 26.07
C GLU A 91 -7.26 15.63 26.78
N PHE A 92 -7.99 16.51 26.09
CA PHE A 92 -8.41 17.79 26.64
C PHE A 92 -9.52 17.50 27.64
N GLU A 93 -9.13 17.24 28.89
CA GLU A 93 -10.06 17.22 30.02
C GLU A 93 -10.85 18.53 29.99
N PRO A 94 -12.18 18.50 29.84
CA PRO A 94 -12.97 19.72 29.88
C PRO A 94 -12.85 20.25 31.31
N GLU A 95 -12.01 21.27 31.50
CA GLU A 95 -11.87 21.99 32.75
C GLU A 95 -13.27 22.43 33.17
N GLN A 96 -13.81 21.74 34.18
CA GLN A 96 -15.14 22.02 34.69
C GLN A 96 -15.12 23.47 35.17
N VAL A 97 -15.70 24.36 34.37
CA VAL A 97 -15.86 25.77 34.69
C VAL A 97 -16.60 25.82 36.02
N ARG A 98 -15.85 26.00 37.12
CA ARG A 98 -16.41 26.24 38.44
C ARG A 98 -17.12 27.57 38.38
N VAL A 99 -18.40 27.53 38.05
CA VAL A 99 -19.26 28.70 38.14
C VAL A 99 -19.39 29.03 39.63
N ALA A 100 -18.62 30.01 40.08
CA ALA A 100 -18.69 30.47 41.47
C ALA A 100 -20.13 30.92 41.78
N PRO A 101 -20.73 30.51 42.92
CA PRO A 101 -22.08 30.93 43.25
C PRO A 101 -22.12 32.44 43.42
N ALA A 102 -23.01 33.09 42.68
CA ALA A 102 -23.25 34.52 42.75
C ALA A 102 -23.55 34.94 44.20
N ARG A 103 -22.63 35.70 44.82
CA ARG A 103 -22.87 36.37 46.12
C ARG A 103 -24.08 37.29 45.93
N ARG A 104 -25.23 36.89 46.48
CA ARG A 104 -26.41 37.78 46.63
C ARG A 104 -25.95 39.02 47.41
N ARG A 105 -25.87 40.17 46.74
CA ARG A 105 -25.83 41.47 47.42
C ARG A 105 -27.18 41.63 48.11
N GLY A 106 -27.20 41.39 49.42
CA GLY A 106 -28.31 41.79 50.28
C GLY A 106 -28.42 43.31 50.22
N SER A 107 -29.42 43.79 49.49
CA SER A 107 -29.94 45.15 49.57
C SER A 107 -30.30 45.45 51.02
N GLY A 108 -29.81 46.58 51.54
CA GLY A 108 -30.13 47.03 52.89
C GLY A 108 -31.63 47.24 53.11
N LYS A 109 -32.02 47.24 54.39
CA LYS A 109 -33.14 48.06 54.84
C LYS A 109 -32.93 48.48 56.29
N ALA A 110 -32.99 49.80 56.46
CA ALA A 110 -33.00 50.55 57.69
C ALA A 110 -34.01 50.04 58.72
N ARG A 111 -33.64 50.15 60.00
CA ARG A 111 -34.41 50.85 61.04
C ARG A 111 -33.53 51.13 62.25
#